data_AF-A0A6A4KHA5-F1
#
_entry.id   AF-A0A6A4KHA5-F1
#
_cell.length_a   1.000
_cell.length_b   1.000
_cell.length_c   1.000
_cell.angle_alpha   90.00
_cell.angle_beta   90.00
_cell.angle_gamma   90.00
#
_symmetry.space_group_name_H-M   'P 1'
#
loop_
_entity.id
_entity.type
_entity.pdbx_description
1 polymer ?
#
loop_
_entity_poly.entity_id
_entity_poly.type
_entity_poly.pdbx_seq_one_letter_code
_entity_poly.pdbx_strand_id
1 'polypeptide(L)'
;MFYSHCQVLPFLREKKDENLLQELVTRWNMHKVLTRWLVRFFHYLDRYFIGIRKLPTLNATSLLTFYKLVYVEMNDQVREVLISMIDREREGEQIDQALVKNVLDIYVEIAEGSMTYYAKDFEEAMLKDTASFYSKKASIWIASLSYGDYMRKVEECIKKEEDRVSCYFQSRSRHKLLEVVEHELRSVHATKLEEKKQLECEVASTNE
;
A
#
# COMPACT_ATOMS: atom_id res chain seq x y z
N MET A 1 -0.25 -2.23 29.71
CA MET A 1 -1.08 -3.40 29.29
C MET A 1 -2.58 -3.15 29.39
N PHE A 2 -3.10 -2.37 30.36
CA PHE A 2 -4.53 -2.01 30.43
C PHE A 2 -5.01 -0.93 29.42
N TYR A 3 -4.12 -0.05 28.95
CA TYR A 3 -4.50 1.08 28.08
C TYR A 3 -4.82 0.64 26.63
N SER A 4 -4.14 -0.39 26.13
CA SER A 4 -4.25 -0.84 24.74
C SER A 4 -5.50 -1.69 24.46
N HIS A 5 -5.94 -2.53 25.42
CA HIS A 5 -7.09 -3.42 25.21
C HIS A 5 -8.46 -2.76 25.54
N CYS A 6 -8.49 -1.77 26.43
CA CYS A 6 -9.77 -1.19 26.91
C CYS A 6 -10.22 0.10 26.19
N GLN A 7 -9.36 0.77 25.41
CA GLN A 7 -9.73 2.05 24.77
C GLN A 7 -9.38 2.16 23.28
N VAL A 8 -8.28 1.55 22.82
CA VAL A 8 -7.79 1.77 21.44
C VAL A 8 -8.54 0.91 20.41
N LEU A 9 -8.64 -0.39 20.66
CA LEU A 9 -9.33 -1.32 19.75
C LEU A 9 -10.82 -0.99 19.55
N PRO A 10 -11.64 -0.79 20.61
CA PRO A 10 -13.06 -0.46 20.43
C PRO A 10 -13.25 0.84 19.64
N PHE A 11 -12.41 1.84 19.89
CA PHE A 11 -12.48 3.13 19.17
C PHE A 11 -12.07 3.00 17.71
N LEU A 12 -11.07 2.16 17.38
CA LEU A 12 -10.70 1.89 15.98
C LEU A 12 -11.81 1.14 15.23
N ARG A 13 -12.49 0.18 15.87
CA ARG A 13 -13.62 -0.56 15.25
C ARG A 13 -14.80 0.32 14.88
N GLU A 14 -14.99 1.45 15.56
CA GLU A 14 -16.05 2.39 15.27
C GLU A 14 -15.73 3.32 14.09
N LYS A 15 -14.45 3.43 13.71
CA LYS A 15 -14.00 4.27 12.59
C LYS A 15 -14.00 3.47 11.29
N LYS A 16 -14.32 4.16 10.20
CA LYS A 16 -14.29 3.62 8.84
C LYS A 16 -13.51 4.57 7.94
N ASP A 17 -13.09 4.06 6.80
CA ASP A 17 -12.47 4.82 5.72
C ASP A 17 -11.23 5.59 6.21
N GLU A 18 -10.97 6.78 5.67
CA GLU A 18 -9.77 7.58 5.98
C GLU A 18 -9.61 7.87 7.48
N ASN A 19 -10.72 8.01 8.22
CA ASN A 19 -10.70 8.26 9.67
C ASN A 19 -10.08 7.08 10.44
N LEU A 20 -10.25 5.85 9.95
CA LEU A 20 -9.61 4.66 10.54
C LEU A 20 -8.08 4.77 10.42
N LEU A 21 -7.59 5.16 9.24
CA LEU A 21 -6.17 5.29 8.98
C LEU A 21 -5.54 6.44 9.78
N GLN A 22 -6.21 7.59 9.85
CA GLN A 22 -5.75 8.74 10.65
C GLN A 22 -5.63 8.38 12.14
N GLU A 23 -6.64 7.66 12.67
CA GLU A 23 -6.62 7.21 14.05
C GLU A 23 -5.52 6.17 14.28
N LEU A 24 -5.32 5.23 13.36
CA LEU A 24 -4.23 4.25 13.44
C LEU A 24 -2.87 4.94 13.51
N VAL A 25 -2.60 5.90 12.62
CA VAL A 25 -1.36 6.68 12.60
C VAL A 25 -1.18 7.47 13.90
N THR A 26 -2.25 8.08 14.41
CA THR A 26 -2.23 8.79 15.69
C THR A 26 -1.85 7.87 16.84
N ARG A 27 -2.51 6.71 16.96
CA ARG A 27 -2.25 5.73 18.02
C ARG A 27 -0.86 5.13 17.93
N TRP A 28 -0.38 4.86 16.72
CA TRP A 28 0.98 4.41 16.50
C TRP A 28 2.01 5.44 16.95
N ASN A 29 1.83 6.71 16.59
CA ASN A 29 2.74 7.78 17.01
C ASN A 29 2.74 7.96 18.53
N MET A 30 1.57 7.91 19.18
CA MET A 30 1.50 7.91 20.65
C MET A 30 2.24 6.71 21.26
N HIS A 31 2.06 5.52 20.70
CA HIS A 31 2.75 4.30 21.14
C HIS A 31 4.27 4.44 21.01
N LYS A 32 4.78 5.01 19.91
CA LYS A 32 6.21 5.31 19.72
C LYS A 32 6.75 6.29 20.74
N VAL A 33 5.98 7.34 21.09
CA VAL A 33 6.39 8.31 22.11
C VAL A 33 6.46 7.65 23.49
N LEU A 34 5.42 6.93 23.88
CA LEU A 34 5.38 6.22 25.16
C LEU A 34 6.51 5.18 25.28
N THR A 35 6.76 4.43 24.21
CA THR A 35 7.86 3.46 24.14
C THR A 35 9.22 4.14 24.34
N ARG A 36 9.48 5.27 23.67
CA ARG A 36 10.73 6.03 23.83
C ARG A 36 10.93 6.48 25.29
N TRP A 37 9.87 6.95 25.94
CA TRP A 37 9.93 7.31 27.37
C TRP A 37 10.17 6.10 28.26
N LEU A 38 9.48 4.98 28.04
CA LEU A 38 9.67 3.75 28.80
C LEU A 38 11.10 3.22 28.69
N VAL A 39 11.66 3.15 27.48
CA VAL A 39 13.04 2.73 27.25
C VAL A 39 14.01 3.67 27.98
N ARG A 40 13.75 4.98 28.00
CA ARG A 40 14.60 5.96 28.69
C ARG A 40 14.53 5.82 30.22
N PHE A 41 13.34 5.70 30.79
CA PHE A 41 13.15 5.54 32.24
C PHE A 41 13.73 4.23 32.76
N PHE A 42 13.57 3.15 32.00
CA PHE A 42 14.00 1.81 32.37
C PHE A 42 15.30 1.38 31.68
N HIS A 43 16.09 2.33 31.19
CA HIS A 43 17.34 2.06 30.46
C HIS A 43 18.30 1.15 31.23
N TYR A 44 18.40 1.32 32.56
CA TYR A 44 19.23 0.45 33.39
C TYR A 44 18.76 -1.02 33.34
N LEU A 45 17.45 -1.26 33.43
CA LEU A 45 16.89 -2.60 33.34
C LEU A 45 17.11 -3.19 31.94
N ASP A 46 16.90 -2.39 30.89
CA ASP A 46 17.09 -2.80 29.50
C ASP A 46 18.55 -3.18 29.22
N ARG A 47 19.51 -2.39 29.72
CA ARG A 47 20.93 -2.63 29.49
C ARG A 47 21.50 -3.79 30.30
N TYR A 48 21.15 -3.90 31.58
CA TYR A 48 21.81 -4.85 32.49
C TYR A 48 20.94 -6.07 32.79
N PHE A 49 19.69 -5.89 33.21
CA PHE A 49 18.86 -7.02 33.63
C PHE A 49 18.37 -7.85 32.42
N ILE A 50 17.86 -7.18 31.39
CA ILE A 50 17.38 -7.83 30.16
C ILE A 50 18.55 -8.45 29.38
N GLY A 51 19.67 -7.74 29.29
CA GLY A 51 20.90 -8.24 28.66
C GLY A 51 21.43 -9.52 29.30
N ILE A 52 21.47 -9.59 30.64
CA ILE A 52 21.92 -10.79 31.37
C ILE A 52 20.96 -11.96 31.17
N ARG A 53 19.64 -11.70 31.17
CA ARG A 53 18.61 -12.75 31.02
C ARG A 53 18.28 -13.13 29.58
N LYS A 54 18.90 -12.49 28.58
CA LYS A 54 18.63 -12.68 27.15
C LYS A 54 17.15 -12.56 26.79
N LEU A 55 16.46 -11.62 27.42
CA LEU A 55 15.05 -11.33 27.13
C LEU A 55 14.95 -10.32 25.96
N PRO A 56 13.81 -10.23 25.26
CA PRO A 56 13.57 -9.15 24.31
C PRO A 56 13.69 -7.78 24.98
N THR A 57 14.22 -6.80 24.25
CA THR A 57 14.32 -5.42 24.73
C THR A 57 12.93 -4.85 25.01
N LEU A 58 12.88 -3.78 25.80
CA LEU A 58 11.64 -3.05 26.02
C LEU A 58 11.06 -2.51 24.71
N ASN A 59 11.93 -2.07 23.79
CA ASN A 59 11.52 -1.64 22.45
C ASN A 59 10.85 -2.80 21.67
N ALA A 60 11.54 -3.94 21.55
CA ALA A 60 11.00 -5.11 20.85
C ALA A 60 9.69 -5.61 21.49
N THR A 61 9.62 -5.62 22.82
CA THR A 61 8.40 -6.00 23.57
C THR A 61 7.25 -5.03 23.30
N SER A 62 7.53 -3.73 23.22
CA SER A 62 6.51 -2.72 22.93
C SER A 62 5.95 -2.85 21.51
N LEU A 63 6.81 -3.13 20.52
CA LEU A 63 6.42 -3.36 19.12
C LEU A 63 5.57 -4.62 19.01
N LEU A 64 6.02 -5.71 19.62
CA LEU A 64 5.28 -6.96 19.69
C LEU A 64 3.91 -6.80 20.36
N THR A 65 3.82 -5.93 21.38
CA THR A 65 2.56 -5.64 22.06
C THR A 65 1.58 -4.92 21.13
N PHE A 66 2.04 -3.90 20.40
CA PHE A 66 1.20 -3.21 19.42
C PHE A 66 0.78 -4.15 18.28
N TYR A 67 1.71 -4.97 17.79
CA TYR A 67 1.43 -5.96 16.77
C TYR A 67 0.30 -6.91 17.20
N LYS A 68 0.44 -7.55 18.37
CA LYS A 68 -0.53 -8.53 18.88
C LYS A 68 -1.89 -7.92 19.19
N LEU A 69 -1.93 -6.69 19.68
CA LEU A 69 -3.16 -6.08 20.20
C LEU A 69 -3.89 -5.21 19.19
N VAL A 70 -3.23 -4.67 18.16
CA VAL A 70 -3.87 -3.73 17.23
C VAL A 70 -3.71 -4.21 15.80
N TYR A 71 -2.46 -4.46 15.40
CA TYR A 71 -2.15 -4.78 14.00
C TYR A 71 -2.85 -6.05 13.52
N VAL A 72 -2.74 -7.16 14.26
CA VAL A 72 -3.31 -8.46 13.84
C VAL A 72 -4.82 -8.38 13.58
N GLU A 73 -5.54 -7.58 14.36
CA GLU A 73 -6.99 -7.47 14.22
C GLU A 73 -7.41 -6.48 13.13
N MET A 74 -6.67 -5.37 12.98
CA MET A 74 -7.05 -4.27 12.09
C MET A 74 -6.45 -4.37 10.69
N ASN A 75 -5.45 -5.23 10.48
CA ASN A 75 -4.69 -5.28 9.24
C ASN A 75 -5.56 -5.45 7.98
N ASP A 76 -6.55 -6.34 8.02
CA ASP A 76 -7.39 -6.58 6.84
C ASP A 76 -8.22 -5.34 6.47
N GLN A 77 -8.85 -4.70 7.45
CA GLN A 77 -9.63 -3.47 7.24
C GLN A 77 -8.75 -2.30 6.80
N VAL A 78 -7.59 -2.14 7.43
CA VAL A 78 -6.61 -1.10 7.09
C VAL A 78 -6.13 -1.27 5.64
N ARG A 79 -5.81 -2.51 5.24
CA ARG A 79 -5.41 -2.82 3.87
C ARG A 79 -6.51 -2.51 2.86
N GLU A 80 -7.74 -2.92 3.13
CA GLU A 80 -8.87 -2.65 2.23
C GLU A 80 -9.09 -1.15 2.03
N VAL A 81 -9.09 -0.37 3.12
CA VAL A 81 -9.23 1.08 3.06
C VAL A 81 -8.05 1.72 2.32
N LEU A 82 -6.83 1.27 2.60
CA LEU A 82 -5.62 1.81 1.98
C LEU A 82 -5.59 1.57 0.47
N ILE A 83 -5.91 0.36 0.02
CA ILE A 83 -6.03 0.02 -1.40
C ILE A 83 -7.15 0.85 -2.05
N SER A 84 -8.30 0.97 -1.39
CA SER A 84 -9.41 1.79 -1.88
C SER A 84 -9.04 3.27 -2.05
N MET A 85 -8.24 3.85 -1.15
CA MET A 85 -7.71 5.20 -1.32
C MET A 85 -6.84 5.32 -2.57
N ILE A 86 -5.97 4.34 -2.81
CA ILE A 86 -5.07 4.34 -3.97
C ILE A 86 -5.85 4.23 -5.27
N ASP A 87 -6.89 3.40 -5.31
CA ASP A 87 -7.77 3.28 -6.48
C ASP A 87 -8.56 4.55 -6.76
N ARG A 88 -9.05 5.24 -5.72
CA ARG A 88 -9.67 6.56 -5.87
C ARG A 88 -8.70 7.58 -6.46
N GLU A 89 -7.44 7.56 -6.03
CA GLU A 89 -6.39 8.39 -6.63
C GLU A 89 -6.12 8.01 -8.10
N ARG A 90 -6.19 6.72 -8.47
CA ARG A 90 -6.05 6.28 -9.88
C ARG A 90 -7.21 6.77 -10.75
N GLU A 91 -8.40 6.90 -10.18
CA GLU A 91 -9.57 7.50 -10.84
C GLU A 91 -9.49 9.05 -10.90
N GLY A 92 -8.49 9.65 -10.28
CA GLY A 92 -8.23 11.09 -10.31
C GLY A 92 -8.77 11.86 -9.10
N GLU A 93 -9.23 11.17 -8.06
CA GLU A 93 -9.56 11.82 -6.79
C GLU A 93 -8.30 12.31 -6.08
N GLN A 94 -8.40 13.45 -5.41
CA GLN A 94 -7.34 13.94 -4.56
C GLN A 94 -7.40 13.22 -3.21
N ILE A 95 -6.30 12.58 -2.81
CA ILE A 95 -6.18 11.88 -1.52
C ILE A 95 -5.08 12.49 -0.65
N ASP A 96 -5.11 12.18 0.65
CA ASP A 96 -3.99 12.45 1.54
C ASP A 96 -2.86 11.42 1.33
N GLN A 97 -1.94 11.72 0.41
CA GLN A 97 -0.76 10.90 0.12
C GLN A 97 0.16 10.73 1.34
N ALA A 98 0.21 11.72 2.24
CA ALA A 98 1.02 11.64 3.45
C ALA A 98 0.44 10.62 4.43
N LEU A 99 -0.89 10.55 4.54
CA LEU A 99 -1.57 9.52 5.31
C LEU A 99 -1.26 8.13 4.78
N VAL A 100 -1.36 7.91 3.46
CA VAL A 100 -1.02 6.63 2.82
C VAL A 100 0.41 6.23 3.15
N LYS A 101 1.37 7.16 2.96
CA LYS A 101 2.77 6.93 3.31
C LYS A 101 2.97 6.55 4.77
N ASN A 102 2.36 7.29 5.69
CA ASN A 102 2.48 7.03 7.12
C ASN A 102 1.96 5.65 7.49
N VAL A 103 0.87 5.18 6.87
CA VAL A 103 0.34 3.83 7.09
C VAL A 103 1.29 2.78 6.53
N LEU A 104 1.84 2.98 5.32
CA LEU A 104 2.83 2.08 4.74
C LEU A 104 4.11 1.97 5.57
N ASP A 105 4.56 3.07 6.16
CA ASP A 105 5.71 3.09 7.05
C ASP A 105 5.45 2.29 8.34
N ILE A 106 4.21 2.23 8.85
CA ILE A 106 3.85 1.40 10.01
C ILE A 106 4.15 -0.09 9.75
N TYR A 107 3.84 -0.60 8.55
CA TYR A 107 4.13 -1.99 8.19
C TYR A 107 5.62 -2.33 8.30
N VAL A 108 6.49 -1.39 7.93
CA VAL A 108 7.94 -1.55 7.98
C VAL A 108 8.48 -1.34 9.39
N GLU A 109 8.00 -0.33 10.11
CA GLU A 109 8.43 -0.01 11.47
C GLU A 109 8.05 -1.11 12.48
N ILE A 110 6.86 -1.71 12.37
CA ILE A 110 6.43 -2.83 13.23
C ILE A 110 7.33 -4.05 13.05
N ALA A 111 7.84 -4.27 11.84
CA ALA A 111 8.77 -5.34 11.51
C ALA A 111 10.24 -4.95 11.80
N GLU A 112 10.48 -3.92 12.61
CA GLU A 112 11.82 -3.43 12.95
C GLU A 112 12.67 -3.08 11.72
N GLY A 113 12.04 -2.55 10.66
CA GLY A 113 12.69 -2.21 9.39
C GLY A 113 12.75 -3.36 8.38
N SER A 114 12.30 -4.56 8.76
CA SER A 114 12.13 -5.66 7.82
C SER A 114 10.93 -5.42 6.89
N MET A 115 11.03 -5.93 5.65
CA MET A 115 9.94 -5.85 4.68
C MET A 115 8.94 -7.02 4.81
N THR A 116 9.08 -7.87 5.83
CA THR A 116 8.29 -9.11 5.96
C THR A 116 6.79 -8.86 6.08
N TYR A 117 6.37 -7.96 6.97
CA TYR A 117 4.95 -7.64 7.13
C TYR A 117 4.44 -6.80 5.96
N TYR A 118 5.19 -5.80 5.53
CA TYR A 118 4.82 -5.04 4.33
C TYR A 118 4.58 -5.94 3.11
N ALA A 119 5.50 -6.87 2.81
CA ALA A 119 5.41 -7.72 1.63
C ALA A 119 4.21 -8.67 1.70
N LYS A 120 4.06 -9.36 2.83
CA LYS A 120 3.03 -10.38 3.03
C LYS A 120 1.64 -9.77 3.24
N ASP A 121 1.56 -8.76 4.09
CA ASP A 121 0.29 -8.28 4.60
C ASP A 121 -0.29 -7.16 3.73
N PHE A 122 0.50 -6.50 2.88
CA PHE A 122 0.06 -5.41 1.99
C PHE A 122 0.48 -5.59 0.52
N GLU A 123 1.79 -5.72 0.22
CA GLU A 123 2.31 -5.64 -1.16
C GLU A 123 1.67 -6.68 -2.09
N GLU A 124 1.50 -7.93 -1.64
CA GLU A 124 0.88 -8.99 -2.44
C GLU A 124 -0.57 -8.65 -2.84
N ALA A 125 -1.37 -8.16 -1.88
CA ALA A 125 -2.74 -7.76 -2.14
C ALA A 125 -2.80 -6.53 -3.06
N MET A 126 -1.92 -5.55 -2.83
CA MET A 126 -1.82 -4.35 -3.65
C MET A 126 -1.47 -4.69 -5.11
N LEU A 127 -0.52 -5.60 -5.34
CA LEU A 127 -0.15 -6.03 -6.70
C LEU A 127 -1.32 -6.72 -7.41
N LYS A 128 -2.05 -7.59 -6.69
CA LYS A 128 -3.23 -8.28 -7.23
C LYS A 128 -4.37 -7.31 -7.57
N ASP A 129 -4.60 -6.34 -6.69
CA ASP A 129 -5.61 -5.30 -6.90
C ASP A 129 -5.24 -4.41 -8.10
N THR A 130 -3.99 -3.95 -8.14
CA THR A 130 -3.43 -3.19 -9.28
C THR A 130 -3.61 -3.93 -10.60
N ALA A 131 -3.32 -5.23 -10.62
CA ALA A 131 -3.52 -6.04 -11.82
C ALA A 131 -4.99 -6.04 -12.24
N SER A 132 -5.89 -6.28 -11.30
CA SER A 132 -7.35 -6.30 -11.53
C SER A 132 -7.88 -4.95 -12.03
N PHE A 133 -7.40 -3.85 -11.44
CA PHE A 133 -7.76 -2.48 -11.83
C PHE A 133 -7.38 -2.20 -13.29
N TYR A 134 -6.11 -2.41 -13.65
CA TYR A 134 -5.63 -2.11 -14.99
C TYR A 134 -6.16 -3.07 -16.06
N SER A 135 -6.36 -4.35 -15.73
CA SER A 135 -7.00 -5.33 -16.63
C SER A 135 -8.42 -4.90 -17.00
N LYS A 136 -9.19 -4.41 -16.01
CA LYS A 136 -10.55 -3.88 -16.22
C LYS A 136 -10.53 -2.60 -17.07
N LYS A 137 -9.63 -1.65 -16.76
CA LYS A 137 -9.48 -0.41 -17.53
C LYS A 137 -9.08 -0.69 -18.97
N ALA A 138 -8.09 -1.55 -19.20
CA ALA A 138 -7.65 -1.93 -20.53
C ALA A 138 -8.77 -2.55 -21.36
N SER A 139 -9.54 -3.47 -20.78
CA SER A 139 -10.68 -4.10 -21.45
C SER A 139 -11.72 -3.07 -21.92
N ILE A 140 -12.00 -2.04 -21.11
CA ILE A 140 -12.93 -0.95 -21.46
C ILE A 140 -12.32 -0.08 -22.58
N TRP A 141 -11.04 0.28 -22.47
CA TRP A 141 -10.37 1.16 -23.42
C TRP A 141 -10.16 0.52 -24.79
N ILE A 142 -9.82 -0.78 -24.84
CA ILE A 142 -9.66 -1.51 -26.10
C ILE A 142 -10.96 -1.51 -26.90
N ALA A 143 -12.11 -1.61 -26.22
CA ALA A 143 -13.42 -1.60 -26.86
C ALA A 143 -13.86 -0.20 -27.33
N SER A 144 -13.29 0.88 -26.77
CA SER A 144 -13.82 2.25 -26.95
C SER A 144 -12.87 3.25 -27.63
N LEU A 145 -11.56 3.07 -27.52
CA LEU A 145 -10.54 3.99 -28.05
C LEU A 145 -9.98 3.48 -29.38
N SER A 146 -9.24 4.32 -30.12
CA SER A 146 -8.36 3.85 -31.22
C SER A 146 -7.10 3.18 -30.67
N TYR A 147 -6.34 2.46 -31.49
CA TYR A 147 -5.04 1.90 -31.09
C TYR A 147 -4.08 3.02 -30.63
N GLY A 148 -4.01 4.12 -31.39
CA GLY A 148 -3.15 5.26 -31.06
C GLY A 148 -3.52 5.93 -29.74
N ASP A 149 -4.80 6.16 -29.48
CA ASP A 149 -5.26 6.76 -28.23
C ASP A 149 -5.10 5.81 -27.03
N TYR A 150 -5.29 4.50 -27.26
CA TYR A 150 -5.01 3.48 -26.25
C TYR A 150 -3.53 3.51 -25.83
N MET A 151 -2.60 3.50 -26.78
CA MET A 151 -1.17 3.52 -26.46
C MET A 151 -0.75 4.79 -25.70
N ARG A 152 -1.33 5.95 -26.06
CA ARG A 152 -1.13 7.20 -25.33
C ARG A 152 -1.65 7.11 -23.89
N LYS A 153 -2.81 6.46 -23.70
CA LYS A 153 -3.37 6.20 -22.36
C LYS A 153 -2.49 5.28 -21.53
N VAL A 154 -1.88 4.26 -22.14
CA VAL A 154 -0.96 3.35 -21.46
C VAL A 154 0.27 4.10 -20.95
N GLU A 155 0.89 4.93 -21.78
CA GLU A 155 2.05 5.75 -21.37
C GLU A 155 1.69 6.74 -20.24
N GLU A 156 0.52 7.38 -20.34
CA GLU A 156 0.00 8.25 -19.27
C GLU A 156 -0.16 7.49 -17.95
N CYS A 157 -0.70 6.26 -18.00
CA CYS A 157 -0.92 5.43 -16.81
C CYS A 157 0.40 4.99 -16.17
N ILE A 158 1.36 4.53 -16.97
CA ILE A 158 2.67 4.09 -16.46
C ILE A 158 3.37 5.27 -15.76
N LYS A 159 3.36 6.45 -16.38
CA LYS A 159 3.95 7.66 -15.77
C LYS A 159 3.27 8.04 -14.45
N LYS A 160 1.94 8.05 -14.41
CA LYS A 160 1.19 8.35 -13.18
C LYS A 160 1.47 7.33 -12.07
N GLU A 161 1.57 6.05 -12.41
CA GLU A 161 1.91 5.02 -11.43
C GLU A 161 3.36 5.17 -10.95
N GLU A 162 4.28 5.55 -11.83
CA GLU A 162 5.67 5.84 -11.47
C GLU A 162 5.78 7.00 -10.48
N ASP A 163 5.04 8.08 -10.71
CA ASP A 163 4.96 9.22 -9.79
C ASP A 163 4.37 8.79 -8.44
N ARG A 164 3.25 8.05 -8.46
CA ARG A 164 2.57 7.52 -7.26
C ARG A 164 3.48 6.65 -6.40
N VAL A 165 4.17 5.71 -7.03
CA VAL A 165 5.15 4.84 -6.38
C VAL A 165 6.28 5.64 -5.75
N SER A 166 6.74 6.69 -6.42
CA SER A 166 7.79 7.57 -5.91
C SER A 166 7.35 8.39 -4.70
N CYS A 167 6.06 8.74 -4.61
CA CYS A 167 5.53 9.58 -3.53
C CYS A 167 5.47 8.85 -2.18
N TYR A 168 4.93 7.63 -2.15
CA TYR A 168 4.60 6.98 -0.87
C TYR A 168 4.90 5.49 -0.76
N PHE A 169 5.27 4.78 -1.83
CA PHE A 169 5.61 3.36 -1.74
C PHE A 169 7.08 3.13 -1.36
N GLN A 170 7.36 1.92 -0.86
CA GLN A 170 8.73 1.49 -0.60
C GLN A 170 9.49 1.30 -1.91
N SER A 171 10.75 1.72 -1.96
CA SER A 171 11.58 1.69 -3.18
C SER A 171 11.66 0.31 -3.85
N ARG A 172 11.60 -0.76 -3.04
CA ARG A 172 11.61 -2.16 -3.52
C ARG A 172 10.33 -2.58 -4.25
N SER A 173 9.20 -1.92 -3.97
CA SER A 173 7.92 -2.20 -4.63
C SER A 173 7.83 -1.59 -6.02
N ARG A 174 8.71 -0.62 -6.35
CA ARG A 174 8.63 0.13 -7.60
C ARG A 174 8.64 -0.75 -8.83
N HIS A 175 9.64 -1.61 -8.94
CA HIS A 175 9.78 -2.47 -10.10
C HIS A 175 8.55 -3.38 -10.25
N LYS A 176 8.10 -4.00 -9.15
CA LYS A 176 6.99 -4.95 -9.17
C LYS A 176 5.67 -4.31 -9.60
N LEU A 177 5.36 -3.12 -9.06
CA LEU A 177 4.13 -2.41 -9.40
C LEU A 177 4.14 -1.99 -10.87
N LEU A 178 5.22 -1.38 -11.34
CA LEU A 178 5.33 -0.95 -12.74
C LEU A 178 5.28 -2.14 -13.70
N GLU A 179 5.94 -3.25 -13.38
CA GLU A 179 5.90 -4.48 -14.16
C GLU A 179 4.48 -5.04 -14.27
N VAL A 180 3.70 -5.03 -13.18
CA VAL A 180 2.29 -5.44 -13.20
C VAL A 180 1.46 -4.51 -14.09
N VAL A 181 1.61 -3.20 -13.97
CA VAL A 181 0.87 -2.24 -14.80
C VAL A 181 1.19 -2.42 -16.28
N GLU A 182 2.48 -2.55 -16.63
CA GLU A 182 2.90 -2.78 -18.01
C GLU A 182 2.37 -4.11 -18.55
N HIS A 183 2.45 -5.18 -17.75
CA HIS A 183 1.96 -6.50 -18.11
C HIS A 183 0.45 -6.48 -18.43
N GLU A 184 -0.37 -5.91 -17.54
CA GLU A 184 -1.81 -5.87 -17.73
C GLU A 184 -2.23 -4.98 -18.91
N LEU A 185 -1.55 -3.84 -19.10
CA LEU A 185 -1.90 -2.90 -20.17
C LEU A 185 -1.41 -3.34 -21.55
N ARG A 186 -0.30 -4.09 -21.65
CA ARG A 186 0.32 -4.47 -22.93
C ARG A 186 0.24 -5.97 -23.19
N SER A 187 0.76 -6.78 -22.29
CA SER A 187 0.99 -8.22 -22.52
C SER A 187 -0.31 -9.01 -22.52
N VAL A 188 -1.20 -8.77 -21.55
CA VAL A 188 -2.47 -9.50 -21.41
C VAL A 188 -3.39 -9.30 -22.63
N HIS A 189 -3.29 -8.14 -23.27
CA HIS A 189 -4.15 -7.76 -24.38
C HIS A 189 -3.44 -7.70 -25.74
N ALA A 190 -2.23 -8.26 -25.85
CA ALA A 190 -1.39 -8.14 -27.04
C ALA A 190 -2.10 -8.58 -28.34
N THR A 191 -2.84 -9.70 -28.30
CA THR A 191 -3.56 -10.21 -29.47
C THR A 191 -4.66 -9.26 -29.94
N LYS A 192 -5.50 -8.79 -29.01
CA LYS A 192 -6.59 -7.84 -29.29
C LYS A 192 -6.06 -6.49 -29.81
N LEU A 193 -4.91 -6.06 -29.29
CA LEU A 193 -4.26 -4.82 -29.72
C LEU A 193 -3.70 -4.94 -31.14
N GLU A 194 -3.15 -6.10 -31.50
CA GLU A 194 -2.64 -6.36 -32.85
C GLU A 194 -3.78 -6.41 -33.88
N GLU A 195 -4.88 -7.11 -33.57
CA GLU A 195 -6.08 -7.14 -34.41
C GLU A 195 -6.63 -5.72 -34.65
N LYS A 196 -6.73 -4.93 -33.58
CA LYS A 196 -7.21 -3.55 -33.65
C LYS A 196 -6.32 -2.66 -34.53
N LYS A 197 -4.99 -2.81 -34.39
CA LYS A 197 -4.02 -2.08 -35.19
C LYS A 197 -4.14 -2.40 -36.68
N GLN A 198 -4.31 -3.68 -37.02
CA GLN A 198 -4.47 -4.11 -38.42
C GLN A 198 -5.75 -3.55 -39.04
N LEU A 199 -6.87 -3.63 -38.32
CA LEU A 199 -8.16 -3.07 -38.78
C LEU A 199 -8.07 -1.56 -39.03
N GLU A 200 -7.40 -0.80 -38.15
CA GLU A 200 -7.25 0.65 -38.32
C GLU A 200 -6.36 1.00 -39.54
N CYS A 201 -5.31 0.22 -39.82
CA CYS A 201 -4.47 0.42 -41.02
C CYS A 201 -5.21 0.12 -42.34
N GLU A 202 -6.06 -0.91 -42.36
CA GLU A 202 -6.86 -1.27 -43.55
C GLU A 202 -7.92 -0.21 -43.87
N VAL A 203 -8.57 0.36 -42.84
CA VAL A 203 -9.54 1.45 -43.01
C VAL A 203 -8.86 2.75 -43.49
N ALA A 204 -7.64 3.02 -43.05
CA ALA A 204 -6.88 4.17 -43.55
C ALA A 204 -6.52 4.04 -45.03
N SER A 205 -6.21 2.81 -45.49
CA SER A 205 -5.78 2.54 -46.87
C SER A 205 -6.94 2.49 -47.88
N THR A 206 -8.20 2.40 -47.42
CA THR A 206 -9.40 2.36 -48.28
C THR A 206 -10.08 3.71 -48.45
N ASN A 207 -9.66 4.73 -47.70
CA ASN A 207 -10.16 6.11 -47.77
C ASN A 207 -9.23 7.07 -48.54
N GLU A 208 -8.12 6.57 -49.08
CA GLU A 208 -7.25 7.26 -50.06
C GLU A 208 -7.61 6.84 -51.49
#